data_AF-A0A7J5EGC3-F1
#
_entry.id   AF-A0A7J5EGC3-F1
#
_cell.length_a   1.000
_cell.length_b   1.000
_cell.length_c   1.000
_cell.angle_alpha   90.00
_cell.angle_beta   90.00
_cell.angle_gamma   90.00
#
_symmetry.space_group_name_H-M   'P 1'
#
loop_
_entity.id
_entity.type
_entity.pdbx_description
1 polymer ?
#
loop_
_entity_poly.entity_id
_entity_poly.type
_entity_poly.pdbx_seq_one_letter_code
_entity_poly.pdbx_strand_id
1 'polypeptide(L)'
;MSKSKKRKGGGPGRVEEDTVVDRILAALERWPDGMHDLGEPTVDVPQRWPVPVIDVYLTMNGARLFGDAIVLLPAGELPPADDDGLVQLGTLDDEPLWFDPRGRVWREDPDTGERYVDGTALDRWLYGAVEAAGMLFDVDGEFAEDAFTEDGELTPEIAIARARAQVKRDQRAPGPRWRLARLLVAEGELAQAREELETVVADDPTLVWAWLDLARISEKLGELANAIDEARAAAEANPGHEQRAYFLAEAARYAALANDERQRAQLAAQALAAAPDLVRGHLAGADDRLAEGELDAAAHLASLAKALAPRDLSVLDLLRRLDAARTAGEN
;
A
#
# COMPACT_ATOMS: atom_id res chain seq x y z
N MET A 1 -21.93 -72.06 22.12
CA MET A 1 -22.64 -70.76 22.29
C MET A 1 -21.57 -69.70 22.59
N SER A 2 -20.94 -69.10 21.59
CA SER A 2 -21.39 -67.88 20.89
C SER A 2 -21.98 -66.82 21.83
N LYS A 3 -21.20 -65.78 22.13
CA LYS A 3 -21.55 -64.39 21.76
C LYS A 3 -20.37 -63.43 21.97
N SER A 4 -20.09 -62.73 20.88
CA SER A 4 -19.20 -61.58 20.68
C SER A 4 -19.88 -60.27 21.10
N LYS A 5 -19.07 -59.21 21.31
CA LYS A 5 -19.32 -57.74 21.30
C LYS A 5 -18.76 -57.08 22.58
N LYS A 6 -18.07 -55.94 22.57
CA LYS A 6 -17.66 -55.00 21.53
C LYS A 6 -16.57 -54.13 22.17
N ARG A 7 -15.37 -54.06 21.58
CA ARG A 7 -14.43 -52.96 21.83
C ARG A 7 -15.05 -51.70 21.20
N LYS A 8 -15.44 -50.72 22.01
CA LYS A 8 -15.62 -49.34 21.53
C LYS A 8 -14.23 -48.70 21.51
N GLY A 9 -13.60 -48.70 20.34
CA GLY A 9 -12.57 -47.71 20.04
C GLY A 9 -13.26 -46.37 19.84
N GLY A 10 -13.12 -45.47 20.80
CA GLY A 10 -13.27 -44.05 20.54
C GLY A 10 -12.02 -43.62 19.79
N GLY A 11 -12.13 -43.43 18.47
CA GLY A 11 -11.11 -42.70 17.73
C GLY A 11 -11.07 -41.26 18.26
N PRO A 12 -9.90 -40.61 18.33
CA PRO A 12 -9.85 -39.20 18.64
C PRO A 12 -10.65 -38.47 17.56
N GLY A 13 -11.70 -37.76 17.96
CA GLY A 13 -12.34 -36.80 17.07
C GLY A 13 -11.24 -35.86 16.58
N ARG A 14 -11.04 -35.77 15.27
CA ARG A 14 -10.39 -34.59 14.70
C ARG A 14 -11.23 -33.42 15.19
N VAL A 15 -10.64 -32.59 16.04
CA VAL A 15 -11.12 -31.22 16.19
C VAL A 15 -11.02 -30.65 14.77
N GLU A 16 -12.15 -30.36 14.12
CA GLU A 16 -12.11 -29.59 12.87
C GLU A 16 -11.38 -28.30 13.21
N GLU A 17 -10.26 -28.04 12.55
CA GLU A 17 -9.52 -26.79 12.75
C GLU A 17 -10.40 -25.65 12.24
N ASP A 18 -10.70 -24.67 13.09
CA ASP A 18 -11.46 -23.47 12.70
C ASP A 18 -10.84 -22.86 11.43
N THR A 19 -11.69 -22.69 10.41
CA THR A 19 -11.30 -22.04 9.16
C THR A 19 -10.95 -20.58 9.41
N VAL A 20 -10.37 -19.90 8.41
CA VAL A 20 -10.13 -18.44 8.53
C VAL A 20 -11.46 -17.70 8.63
N VAL A 21 -12.49 -18.15 7.91
CA VAL A 21 -13.83 -17.55 7.93
C VAL A 21 -14.50 -17.73 9.29
N ASP A 22 -14.36 -18.89 9.95
CA ASP A 22 -14.87 -19.09 11.31
C ASP A 22 -14.25 -18.09 12.30
N ARG A 23 -12.96 -17.78 12.13
CA ARG A 23 -12.26 -16.80 12.96
C ARG A 23 -12.69 -15.36 12.67
N ILE A 24 -13.07 -15.06 11.43
CA ILE A 24 -13.66 -13.76 11.07
C ILE A 24 -15.00 -13.61 11.79
N LEU A 25 -15.88 -14.60 11.70
CA LEU A 25 -17.18 -14.58 12.39
C LEU A 25 -17.00 -14.42 13.91
N ALA A 26 -16.11 -15.21 14.52
CA ALA A 26 -15.82 -15.09 15.95
C ALA A 26 -15.16 -13.76 16.35
N ALA A 27 -14.55 -13.03 15.41
CA ALA A 27 -14.05 -11.68 15.65
C ALA A 27 -15.19 -10.64 15.58
N LEU A 28 -16.13 -10.81 14.65
CA LEU A 28 -17.31 -9.95 14.51
C LEU A 28 -18.31 -10.11 15.67
N GLU A 29 -18.50 -11.33 16.18
CA GLU A 29 -19.39 -11.63 17.32
C GLU A 29 -19.02 -10.89 18.62
N ARG A 30 -17.83 -10.30 18.70
CA ARG A 30 -17.38 -9.50 19.86
C ARG A 30 -17.97 -8.10 19.87
N TRP A 31 -18.52 -7.66 18.74
CA TRP A 31 -19.04 -6.32 18.55
C TRP A 31 -20.56 -6.30 18.73
N PRO A 32 -21.12 -5.19 19.23
CA PRO A 32 -22.56 -5.07 19.42
C PRO A 32 -23.33 -5.09 18.09
N ASP A 33 -24.63 -5.39 18.18
CA ASP A 33 -25.55 -5.32 17.06
C ASP A 33 -25.44 -3.96 16.35
N GLY A 34 -25.41 -3.97 15.02
CA GLY A 34 -25.26 -2.77 14.20
C GLY A 34 -23.82 -2.46 13.76
N MET A 35 -22.81 -3.08 14.38
CA MET A 35 -21.42 -2.98 13.91
C MET A 35 -21.14 -3.85 12.68
N HIS A 36 -22.01 -4.81 12.39
CA HIS A 36 -21.91 -5.64 11.20
C HIS A 36 -23.30 -6.09 10.74
N ASP A 37 -23.46 -6.16 9.43
CA ASP A 37 -24.61 -6.74 8.74
C ASP A 37 -24.07 -7.73 7.70
N LEU A 38 -24.41 -9.01 7.85
CA LEU A 38 -23.90 -10.10 7.02
C LEU A 38 -25.01 -10.60 6.09
N GLY A 39 -24.71 -10.67 4.79
CA GLY A 39 -25.62 -11.23 3.81
C GLY A 39 -25.86 -12.73 4.03
N GLU A 40 -27.09 -13.18 3.79
CA GLU A 40 -27.47 -14.59 3.98
C GLU A 40 -26.56 -15.55 3.17
N PRO A 41 -26.04 -16.63 3.78
CA PRO A 41 -25.25 -17.65 3.08
C PRO A 41 -25.89 -18.08 1.74
N THR A 42 -25.10 -18.15 0.67
CA THR A 42 -25.57 -18.59 -0.65
C THR A 42 -24.78 -19.77 -1.18
N VAL A 43 -25.43 -20.68 -1.89
CA VAL A 43 -24.77 -21.74 -2.68
C VAL A 43 -24.56 -21.35 -4.14
N ASP A 44 -25.14 -20.22 -4.56
CA ASP A 44 -25.06 -19.71 -5.93
C ASP A 44 -23.78 -18.90 -6.14
N VAL A 45 -22.64 -19.57 -5.94
CA VAL A 45 -21.31 -19.00 -6.12
C VAL A 45 -20.64 -19.64 -7.35
N PRO A 46 -20.06 -18.86 -8.26
CA PRO A 46 -19.36 -19.41 -9.42
C PRO A 46 -18.22 -20.36 -9.01
N GLN A 47 -18.32 -21.64 -9.40
CA GLN A 47 -17.34 -22.68 -9.06
C GLN A 47 -15.94 -22.44 -9.63
N ARG A 48 -15.80 -21.49 -10.55
CA ARG A 48 -14.50 -21.05 -11.10
C ARG A 48 -13.78 -20.05 -10.21
N TRP A 49 -14.46 -19.50 -9.20
CA TRP A 49 -13.84 -18.55 -8.28
C TRP A 49 -12.77 -19.21 -7.42
N PRO A 50 -11.80 -18.44 -6.93
CA PRO A 50 -10.81 -18.94 -5.98
C PRO A 50 -11.48 -19.44 -4.70
N VAL A 51 -10.98 -20.54 -4.13
CA VAL A 51 -11.51 -21.14 -2.90
C VAL A 51 -11.65 -20.12 -1.75
N PRO A 52 -10.66 -19.26 -1.45
CA PRO A 52 -10.81 -18.23 -0.41
C PRO A 52 -11.96 -17.25 -0.64
N VAL A 53 -12.34 -17.01 -1.90
CA VAL A 53 -13.50 -16.17 -2.23
C VAL A 53 -14.78 -16.97 -2.06
N ILE A 54 -14.82 -18.21 -2.55
CA ILE A 54 -15.96 -19.10 -2.39
C ILE A 54 -16.31 -19.29 -0.92
N ASP A 55 -15.32 -19.57 -0.07
CA ASP A 55 -15.54 -19.85 1.36
C ASP A 55 -16.16 -18.65 2.09
N VAL A 56 -15.74 -17.43 1.73
CA VAL A 56 -16.34 -16.19 2.26
C VAL A 56 -17.81 -16.11 1.83
N TYR A 57 -18.12 -16.22 0.54
CA TYR A 57 -19.48 -16.05 0.01
C TYR A 57 -20.45 -17.18 0.38
N LEU A 58 -19.95 -18.41 0.57
CA LEU A 58 -20.75 -19.51 1.10
C LEU A 58 -21.19 -19.26 2.55
N THR A 59 -20.48 -18.40 3.29
CA THR A 59 -20.72 -18.12 4.70
C THR A 59 -21.37 -16.75 4.94
N MET A 60 -21.00 -15.74 4.18
CA MET A 60 -21.53 -14.38 4.21
C MET A 60 -21.63 -13.85 2.77
N ASN A 61 -22.84 -13.80 2.21
CA ASN A 61 -23.04 -13.36 0.83
C ASN A 61 -23.09 -11.83 0.73
N GLY A 62 -21.92 -11.20 0.85
CA GLY A 62 -21.80 -9.77 1.06
C GLY A 62 -21.84 -9.41 2.54
N ALA A 63 -21.37 -8.21 2.86
CA ALA A 63 -21.27 -7.72 4.22
C ALA A 63 -21.19 -6.19 4.24
N ARG A 64 -21.67 -5.57 5.32
CA ARG A 64 -21.40 -4.18 5.70
C ARG A 64 -20.85 -4.19 7.11
N LEU A 65 -19.61 -3.77 7.29
CA LEU A 65 -18.90 -3.87 8.57
C LEU A 65 -18.43 -2.48 9.01
N PHE A 66 -18.52 -2.22 10.31
CA PHE A 66 -17.99 -1.03 10.99
C PHE A 66 -18.46 0.29 10.37
N GLY A 67 -19.79 0.45 10.21
CA GLY A 67 -20.35 1.69 9.66
C GLY A 67 -20.02 1.90 8.18
N ASP A 68 -20.13 0.85 7.37
CA ASP A 68 -19.77 0.81 5.95
C ASP A 68 -18.27 1.04 5.65
N ALA A 69 -17.40 1.01 6.66
CA ALA A 69 -15.95 1.06 6.45
C ALA A 69 -15.47 -0.12 5.59
N ILE A 70 -16.06 -1.30 5.73
CA ILE A 70 -15.84 -2.43 4.80
C ILE A 70 -17.18 -2.84 4.23
N VAL A 71 -17.33 -2.75 2.91
CA VAL A 71 -18.50 -3.25 2.19
C VAL A 71 -18.05 -4.34 1.23
N LEU A 72 -18.71 -5.50 1.30
CA LEU A 72 -18.61 -6.56 0.31
C LEU A 72 -19.97 -6.70 -0.38
N LEU A 73 -19.99 -6.58 -1.71
CA LEU A 73 -21.19 -6.74 -2.51
C LEU A 73 -21.62 -8.22 -2.54
N PRO A 74 -22.93 -8.53 -2.57
CA PRO A 74 -23.41 -9.90 -2.77
C PRO A 74 -22.90 -10.53 -4.08
N ALA A 75 -22.71 -11.85 -4.11
CA ALA A 75 -22.14 -12.56 -5.26
C ALA A 75 -22.90 -12.30 -6.57
N GLY A 76 -24.23 -12.19 -6.49
CA GLY A 76 -25.11 -11.92 -7.65
C GLY A 76 -25.07 -10.46 -8.14
N GLU A 77 -24.45 -9.56 -7.38
CA GLU A 77 -24.31 -8.14 -7.70
C GLU A 77 -22.90 -7.77 -8.16
N LEU A 78 -21.95 -8.72 -8.11
CA LEU A 78 -20.59 -8.45 -8.57
C LEU A 78 -20.58 -8.14 -10.07
N PRO A 79 -19.93 -7.04 -10.49
CA PRO A 79 -19.75 -6.74 -11.89
C PRO A 79 -18.89 -7.81 -12.58
N PRO A 80 -18.94 -7.90 -13.91
CA PRO A 80 -17.97 -8.71 -14.65
C PRO A 80 -16.54 -8.20 -14.38
N ALA A 81 -15.56 -9.09 -14.57
CA ALA A 81 -14.16 -8.70 -14.49
C ALA A 81 -13.83 -7.61 -15.52
N ASP A 82 -12.97 -6.67 -15.14
CA ASP A 82 -12.45 -5.63 -16.03
C ASP A 82 -11.39 -6.18 -17.01
N ASP A 83 -10.78 -5.29 -17.79
CA ASP A 83 -9.78 -5.64 -18.81
C ASP A 83 -8.51 -6.26 -18.21
N ASP A 84 -8.22 -6.02 -16.92
CA ASP A 84 -7.11 -6.62 -16.17
C ASP A 84 -7.51 -7.95 -15.51
N GLY A 85 -8.77 -8.37 -15.67
CA GLY A 85 -9.32 -9.58 -15.08
C GLY A 85 -9.70 -9.42 -13.60
N LEU A 86 -9.83 -8.19 -13.11
CA LEU A 86 -10.19 -7.88 -11.72
C LEU A 86 -11.70 -7.75 -11.56
N VAL A 87 -12.26 -8.41 -10.55
CA VAL A 87 -13.68 -8.31 -10.18
C VAL A 87 -13.79 -7.38 -8.99
N GLN A 88 -14.51 -6.26 -9.12
CA GLN A 88 -14.77 -5.37 -8.00
C GLN A 88 -15.70 -6.08 -7.01
N LEU A 89 -15.24 -6.29 -5.78
CA LEU A 89 -16.02 -7.00 -4.76
C LEU A 89 -16.66 -6.08 -3.72
N GLY A 90 -16.31 -4.79 -3.71
CA GLY A 90 -16.83 -3.85 -2.74
C GLY A 90 -15.91 -2.67 -2.51
N THR A 91 -15.91 -2.15 -1.27
CA THR A 91 -15.14 -0.97 -0.88
C THR A 91 -14.52 -1.10 0.52
N LEU A 92 -13.42 -0.36 0.74
CA LEU A 92 -12.81 -0.07 2.04
C LEU A 92 -12.71 1.44 2.16
N ASP A 93 -13.37 2.03 3.15
CA ASP A 93 -13.44 3.49 3.35
C ASP A 93 -13.85 4.23 2.05
N ASP A 94 -14.91 3.73 1.39
CA ASP A 94 -15.42 4.17 0.08
C ASP A 94 -14.47 4.00 -1.13
N GLU A 95 -13.25 3.50 -0.92
CA GLU A 95 -12.33 3.16 -2.01
C GLU A 95 -12.61 1.75 -2.55
N PRO A 96 -12.58 1.55 -3.88
CA PRO A 96 -12.88 0.25 -4.49
C PRO A 96 -11.88 -0.85 -4.11
N LEU A 97 -12.43 -2.07 -3.96
CA LEU A 97 -11.68 -3.30 -3.74
C LEU A 97 -11.94 -4.29 -4.87
N TRP A 98 -10.90 -4.99 -5.32
CA TRP A 98 -11.02 -6.04 -6.31
C TRP A 98 -10.42 -7.36 -5.84
N PHE A 99 -10.84 -8.47 -6.45
CA PHE A 99 -10.07 -9.70 -6.43
C PHE A 99 -9.70 -10.17 -7.84
N ASP A 100 -8.56 -10.84 -7.95
CA ASP A 100 -8.08 -11.41 -9.21
C ASP A 100 -8.42 -12.91 -9.34
N PRO A 101 -8.16 -13.56 -10.49
CA PRO A 101 -8.44 -14.98 -10.69
C PRO A 101 -7.68 -15.94 -9.77
N ARG A 102 -6.72 -15.44 -8.97
CA ARG A 102 -6.00 -16.20 -7.93
C ARG A 102 -6.56 -15.96 -6.53
N GLY A 103 -7.49 -15.01 -6.37
CA GLY A 103 -8.13 -14.66 -5.10
C GLY A 103 -7.35 -13.62 -4.30
N ARG A 104 -6.34 -12.98 -4.91
CA ARG A 104 -5.63 -11.86 -4.29
C ARG A 104 -6.53 -10.64 -4.27
N VAL A 105 -6.49 -9.89 -3.18
CA VAL A 105 -7.22 -8.62 -3.04
C VAL A 105 -6.35 -7.48 -3.53
N TRP A 106 -6.94 -6.58 -4.30
CA TRP A 106 -6.30 -5.41 -4.88
C TRP A 106 -6.95 -4.14 -4.37
N ARG A 107 -6.11 -3.12 -4.16
CA ARG A 107 -6.50 -1.73 -3.88
C ARG A 107 -5.87 -0.82 -4.91
N GLU A 108 -6.38 0.40 -4.98
CA GLU A 108 -5.81 1.49 -5.76
C GLU A 108 -5.26 2.54 -4.79
N ASP A 109 -4.08 3.08 -5.05
CA ASP A 109 -3.56 4.23 -4.31
C ASP A 109 -4.23 5.49 -4.89
N PRO A 110 -4.98 6.29 -4.10
CA PRO A 110 -5.80 7.38 -4.62
C PRO A 110 -4.99 8.54 -5.20
N ASP A 111 -3.73 8.71 -4.78
CA ASP A 111 -2.85 9.78 -5.26
C ASP A 111 -2.26 9.44 -6.63
N THR A 112 -1.96 8.17 -6.85
CA THR A 112 -1.25 7.70 -8.06
C THR A 112 -2.16 6.97 -9.05
N GLY A 113 -3.31 6.48 -8.62
CA GLY A 113 -4.17 5.58 -9.38
C GLY A 113 -3.57 4.18 -9.57
N GLU A 114 -2.44 3.86 -8.94
CA GLU A 114 -1.78 2.56 -9.12
C GLU A 114 -2.48 1.48 -8.30
N ARG A 115 -2.83 0.39 -8.98
CA ARG A 115 -3.38 -0.79 -8.33
C ARG A 115 -2.28 -1.71 -7.82
N TYR A 116 -2.38 -2.11 -6.56
CA TYR A 116 -1.44 -2.99 -5.89
C TYR A 116 -2.16 -4.11 -5.13
N VAL A 117 -1.45 -5.22 -4.90
CA VAL A 117 -1.98 -6.34 -4.12
C VAL A 117 -1.98 -5.97 -2.64
N ASP A 118 -3.17 -5.84 -2.05
CA ASP A 118 -3.36 -5.56 -0.62
C ASP A 118 -3.57 -6.84 0.19
N GLY A 119 -3.88 -7.97 -0.46
CA GLY A 119 -4.04 -9.28 0.19
C GLY A 119 -3.69 -10.44 -0.74
N THR A 120 -3.07 -11.49 -0.22
CA THR A 120 -2.77 -12.72 -0.97
C THR A 120 -3.97 -13.65 -1.10
N ALA A 121 -4.98 -13.48 -0.23
CA ALA A 121 -6.25 -14.20 -0.27
C ALA A 121 -7.37 -13.37 0.40
N LEU A 122 -8.60 -13.42 -0.11
CA LEU A 122 -9.73 -12.63 0.42
C LEU A 122 -10.01 -12.88 1.91
N ASP A 123 -10.03 -14.15 2.34
CA ASP A 123 -10.29 -14.52 3.74
C ASP A 123 -9.23 -13.97 4.70
N ARG A 124 -7.95 -14.05 4.35
CA ARG A 124 -6.84 -13.50 5.14
C ARG A 124 -6.88 -11.97 5.20
N TRP A 125 -7.11 -11.35 4.05
CA TRP A 125 -7.25 -9.90 3.94
C TRP A 125 -8.41 -9.42 4.81
N LEU A 126 -9.59 -10.02 4.66
CA LEU A 126 -10.80 -9.65 5.40
C LEU A 126 -10.59 -9.83 6.90
N TYR A 127 -9.92 -10.90 7.33
CA TYR A 127 -9.62 -11.07 8.74
C TYR A 127 -8.72 -9.96 9.29
N GLY A 128 -7.67 -9.59 8.55
CA GLY A 128 -6.82 -8.46 8.90
C GLY A 128 -7.58 -7.14 8.92
N ALA A 129 -8.46 -6.92 7.95
CA ALA A 129 -9.28 -5.72 7.83
C ALA A 129 -10.29 -5.59 8.98
N VAL A 130 -10.96 -6.67 9.38
CA VAL A 130 -11.87 -6.70 10.54
C VAL A 130 -11.12 -6.37 11.85
N GLU A 131 -9.95 -6.97 12.06
CA GLU A 131 -9.15 -6.66 13.26
C GLU A 131 -8.65 -5.21 13.25
N ALA A 132 -8.27 -4.68 12.09
CA ALA A 132 -7.84 -3.30 11.95
C ALA A 132 -9.00 -2.29 12.11
N ALA A 133 -10.18 -2.59 11.57
CA ALA A 133 -11.36 -1.72 11.72
C ALA A 133 -11.83 -1.66 13.18
N GLY A 134 -11.83 -2.81 13.87
CA GLY A 134 -12.19 -2.87 15.29
C GLY A 134 -11.28 -2.06 16.21
N MET A 135 -10.06 -1.67 15.80
CA MET A 135 -9.20 -0.80 16.61
C MET A 135 -9.69 0.65 16.71
N LEU A 136 -10.67 1.03 15.87
CA LEU A 136 -11.22 2.39 15.86
C LEU A 136 -12.36 2.57 16.86
N PHE A 137 -12.84 1.48 17.45
CA PHE A 137 -14.06 1.47 18.27
C PHE A 137 -13.78 0.91 19.66
N ASP A 138 -14.58 1.34 20.63
CA ASP A 138 -14.59 0.79 21.98
C ASP A 138 -15.58 -0.38 22.13
N VAL A 139 -15.74 -0.91 23.33
CA VAL A 139 -16.60 -2.09 23.57
C VAL A 139 -18.10 -1.84 23.29
N ASP A 140 -18.52 -0.58 23.28
CA ASP A 140 -19.90 -0.18 23.03
C ASP A 140 -20.15 0.15 21.54
N GLY A 141 -19.11 0.08 20.70
CA GLY A 141 -19.17 0.36 19.27
C GLY A 141 -19.11 1.86 18.94
N GLU A 142 -18.74 2.69 19.92
CA GLU A 142 -18.45 4.11 19.70
C GLU A 142 -16.98 4.28 19.28
N PHE A 143 -16.63 5.41 18.66
CA PHE A 143 -15.23 5.67 18.31
C PHE A 143 -14.37 5.77 19.58
N ALA A 144 -13.26 5.05 19.62
CA ALA A 144 -12.35 5.09 20.73
C ALA A 144 -11.68 6.48 20.82
N GLU A 145 -11.78 7.14 21.98
CA GLU A 145 -11.24 8.51 22.18
C GLU A 145 -9.74 8.58 21.85
N ASP A 146 -8.96 7.56 22.21
CA ASP A 146 -7.51 7.52 21.98
C ASP A 146 -7.12 7.13 20.54
N ALA A 147 -8.09 6.83 19.66
CA ALA A 147 -7.81 6.43 18.28
C ALA A 147 -7.60 7.61 17.33
N PHE A 148 -8.04 8.81 17.73
CA PHE A 148 -7.98 10.00 16.91
C PHE A 148 -7.28 11.15 17.64
N THR A 149 -6.61 12.01 16.88
CA THR A 149 -6.07 13.28 17.38
C THR A 149 -7.21 14.28 17.63
N GLU A 150 -6.90 15.41 18.26
CA GLU A 150 -7.88 16.49 18.47
C GLU A 150 -8.46 17.04 17.15
N ASP A 151 -7.71 16.91 16.05
CA ASP A 151 -8.12 17.34 14.70
C ASP A 151 -8.92 16.26 13.95
N GLY A 152 -9.16 15.10 14.58
CA GLY A 152 -9.92 13.99 14.02
C GLY A 152 -9.14 13.07 13.07
N GLU A 153 -7.81 13.21 13.01
CA GLU A 153 -6.95 12.29 12.25
C GLU A 153 -6.61 11.05 13.07
N LEU A 154 -6.31 9.93 12.43
CA LEU A 154 -5.88 8.73 13.15
C LEU A 154 -4.56 8.99 13.89
N THR A 155 -4.45 8.53 15.14
CA THR A 155 -3.16 8.59 15.85
C THR A 155 -2.14 7.67 15.15
N PRO A 156 -0.85 8.05 15.09
CA PRO A 156 0.18 7.21 14.48
C PRO A 156 0.25 5.81 15.09
N GLU A 157 0.03 5.71 16.40
CA GLU A 157 0.02 4.44 17.14
C GLU A 157 -1.07 3.49 16.63
N ILE A 158 -2.29 4.00 16.45
CA ILE A 158 -3.40 3.21 15.91
C ILE A 158 -3.18 2.90 14.43
N ALA A 159 -2.69 3.86 13.63
CA ALA A 159 -2.39 3.61 12.22
C ALA A 159 -1.38 2.46 12.05
N ILE A 160 -0.30 2.46 12.84
CA ILE A 160 0.71 1.41 12.85
C ILE A 160 0.13 0.09 13.37
N ALA A 161 -0.68 0.12 14.43
CA ALA A 161 -1.31 -1.09 14.98
C ALA A 161 -2.24 -1.76 13.97
N ARG A 162 -3.03 -0.98 13.23
CA ARG A 162 -3.91 -1.44 12.15
C ARG A 162 -3.12 -2.12 11.03
N ALA A 163 -2.08 -1.46 10.53
CA ALA A 163 -1.23 -2.03 9.48
C ALA A 163 -0.53 -3.33 9.95
N ARG A 164 -0.05 -3.38 11.20
CA ARG A 164 0.53 -4.59 11.80
C ARG A 164 -0.47 -5.74 11.93
N ALA A 165 -1.74 -5.45 12.27
CA ALA A 165 -2.78 -6.46 12.32
C ALA A 165 -3.00 -7.11 10.94
N GLN A 166 -3.06 -6.30 9.88
CA GLN A 166 -3.18 -6.80 8.51
C GLN A 166 -1.97 -7.65 8.11
N VAL A 167 -0.74 -7.17 8.33
CA VAL A 167 0.50 -7.92 8.07
C VAL A 167 0.54 -9.25 8.84
N LYS A 168 0.04 -9.28 10.08
CA LYS A 168 -0.01 -10.50 10.88
C LYS A 168 -0.92 -11.56 10.27
N ARG A 169 -2.04 -11.16 9.66
CA ARG A 169 -3.01 -12.07 9.02
C ARG A 169 -2.58 -12.48 7.62
N ASP A 170 -1.87 -11.62 6.93
CA ASP A 170 -1.35 -11.88 5.61
C ASP A 170 0.11 -11.43 5.45
N GLN A 171 1.02 -12.28 5.90
CA GLN A 171 2.45 -11.97 5.96
C GLN A 171 3.12 -11.80 4.59
N ARG A 172 2.45 -12.14 3.49
CA ARG A 172 3.01 -12.00 2.14
C ARG A 172 2.28 -10.95 1.31
N ALA A 173 1.34 -10.23 1.92
CA ALA A 173 0.64 -9.15 1.25
C ALA A 173 1.54 -7.90 1.19
N PRO A 174 1.90 -7.41 -0.01
CA PRO A 174 2.78 -6.26 -0.14
C PRO A 174 2.11 -4.96 0.30
N GLY A 175 0.81 -4.76 0.04
CA GLY A 175 0.10 -3.52 0.34
C GLY A 175 0.12 -3.09 1.82
N PRO A 176 -0.33 -3.91 2.79
CA PRO A 176 -0.31 -3.55 4.20
C PRO A 176 1.11 -3.35 4.74
N ARG A 177 2.07 -4.10 4.21
CA ARG A 177 3.48 -3.99 4.58
C ARG A 177 4.11 -2.71 4.06
N TRP A 178 3.79 -2.33 2.82
CA TRP A 178 4.20 -1.05 2.23
C TRP A 178 3.60 0.14 2.99
N ARG A 179 2.30 0.06 3.34
CA ARG A 179 1.62 1.05 4.19
C ARG A 179 2.27 1.17 5.57
N LEU A 180 2.60 0.04 6.20
CA LEU A 180 3.32 0.01 7.47
C LEU A 180 4.68 0.71 7.36
N ALA A 181 5.45 0.46 6.29
CA ALA A 181 6.72 1.14 6.08
C ALA A 181 6.57 2.66 5.95
N ARG A 182 5.58 3.15 5.19
CA ARG A 182 5.30 4.60 5.05
C ARG A 182 4.96 5.24 6.39
N LEU A 183 4.17 4.57 7.23
CA LEU A 183 3.86 5.02 8.59
C LEU A 183 5.11 5.07 9.48
N LEU A 184 5.96 4.03 9.42
CA LEU A 184 7.22 4.00 10.16
C LEU A 184 8.20 5.10 9.72
N VAL A 185 8.23 5.45 8.42
CA VAL A 185 9.01 6.60 7.93
C VAL A 185 8.51 7.92 8.52
N ALA A 186 7.19 8.11 8.62
CA ALA A 186 6.60 9.31 9.22
C ALA A 186 7.01 9.46 10.70
N GLU A 187 7.10 8.34 11.42
CA GLU A 187 7.58 8.29 12.81
C GLU A 187 9.11 8.33 12.97
N GLY A 188 9.86 8.39 11.85
CA GLY A 188 11.33 8.40 11.87
C GLY A 188 11.99 7.04 12.15
N GLU A 189 11.21 5.95 12.18
CA GLU A 189 11.66 4.56 12.39
C GLU A 189 12.23 3.94 11.10
N LEU A 190 13.24 4.60 10.52
CA LEU A 190 13.78 4.29 9.19
C LEU A 190 14.31 2.85 9.05
N ALA A 191 14.92 2.30 10.10
CA ALA A 191 15.45 0.93 10.07
C ALA A 191 14.32 -0.11 9.98
N GLN A 192 13.25 0.06 10.76
CA GLN A 192 12.08 -0.82 10.70
C GLN A 192 11.37 -0.67 9.34
N ALA A 193 11.20 0.57 8.87
CA ALA A 193 10.58 0.83 7.56
C ALA A 193 11.35 0.16 6.40
N ARG A 194 12.68 0.17 6.46
CA ARG A 194 13.55 -0.53 5.49
C ARG A 194 13.29 -2.03 5.48
N GLU A 195 13.28 -2.69 6.64
CA GLU A 195 13.04 -4.14 6.74
C GLU A 195 11.69 -4.53 6.13
N GLU A 196 10.67 -3.72 6.37
CA GLU A 196 9.35 -3.93 5.79
C GLU A 196 9.37 -3.80 4.26
N LEU A 197 10.01 -2.76 3.71
CA LEU A 197 10.10 -2.54 2.26
C LEU A 197 11.00 -3.55 1.54
N GLU A 198 12.10 -3.99 2.14
CA GLU A 198 12.94 -5.06 1.61
C GLU A 198 12.13 -6.36 1.43
N THR A 199 11.22 -6.64 2.36
CA THR A 199 10.29 -7.77 2.23
C THR A 199 9.27 -7.53 1.10
N VAL A 200 8.71 -6.32 0.99
CA VAL A 200 7.77 -5.96 -0.08
C VAL A 200 8.39 -6.20 -1.45
N VAL A 201 9.57 -5.63 -1.72
CA VAL A 201 10.21 -5.72 -3.04
C VAL A 201 10.76 -7.11 -3.35
N ALA A 202 10.95 -7.96 -2.33
CA ALA A 202 11.29 -9.37 -2.51
C ALA A 202 10.07 -10.23 -2.88
N ASP A 203 8.90 -9.95 -2.29
CA ASP A 203 7.65 -10.67 -2.56
C ASP A 203 6.94 -10.17 -3.84
N ASP A 204 6.98 -8.86 -4.09
CA ASP A 204 6.45 -8.20 -5.29
C ASP A 204 7.48 -7.20 -5.87
N PRO A 205 8.42 -7.68 -6.70
CA PRO A 205 9.42 -6.81 -7.32
C PRO A 205 8.83 -5.88 -8.38
N THR A 206 7.55 -5.99 -8.73
CA THR A 206 6.89 -5.17 -9.75
C THR A 206 6.22 -3.92 -9.19
N LEU A 207 6.08 -3.83 -7.85
CA LEU A 207 5.55 -2.65 -7.17
C LEU A 207 6.59 -1.52 -7.16
N VAL A 208 6.52 -0.64 -8.16
CA VAL A 208 7.56 0.36 -8.42
C VAL A 208 7.72 1.38 -7.30
N TRP A 209 6.62 1.76 -6.63
CA TRP A 209 6.68 2.75 -5.55
C TRP A 209 7.34 2.21 -4.28
N ALA A 210 7.27 0.91 -4.03
CA ALA A 210 7.99 0.29 -2.91
C ALA A 210 9.52 0.42 -3.10
N TRP A 211 10.01 0.25 -4.33
CA TRP A 211 11.41 0.50 -4.66
C TRP A 211 11.80 1.97 -4.48
N LEU A 212 10.93 2.91 -4.88
CA LEU A 212 11.21 4.33 -4.69
C LEU A 212 11.22 4.73 -3.22
N ASP A 213 10.28 4.23 -2.42
CA ASP A 213 10.24 4.51 -0.98
C ASP A 213 11.45 3.91 -0.26
N LEU A 214 11.94 2.75 -0.71
CA LEU A 214 13.19 2.18 -0.22
C LEU A 214 14.38 3.11 -0.55
N ALA A 215 14.45 3.62 -1.79
CA ALA A 215 15.47 4.60 -2.19
C ALA A 215 15.46 5.87 -1.34
N ARG A 216 14.27 6.38 -1.00
CA ARG A 216 14.09 7.55 -0.12
C ARG A 216 14.55 7.27 1.30
N ILE A 217 14.34 6.05 1.81
CA ILE A 217 14.87 5.64 3.11
C ILE A 217 16.39 5.57 3.07
N SER A 218 16.98 4.95 2.04
CA SER A 218 18.44 4.89 1.89
C SER A 218 19.06 6.28 1.73
N GLU A 219 18.40 7.23 1.06
CA GLU A 219 18.81 8.64 1.07
C GLU A 219 18.84 9.22 2.49
N LYS A 220 17.75 9.07 3.25
CA LYS A 220 17.66 9.57 4.64
C LYS A 220 18.72 8.96 5.55
N LEU A 221 19.14 7.72 5.29
CA LEU A 221 20.22 7.03 5.99
C LEU A 221 21.63 7.41 5.48
N GLY A 222 21.73 8.22 4.41
CA GLY A 222 23.00 8.63 3.79
C GLY A 222 23.63 7.57 2.89
N GLU A 223 22.90 6.50 2.58
CA GLU A 223 23.35 5.36 1.77
C GLU A 223 23.11 5.60 0.28
N LEU A 224 23.74 6.64 -0.27
CA LEU A 224 23.45 7.10 -1.64
C LEU A 224 23.67 6.02 -2.72
N ALA A 225 24.60 5.09 -2.51
CA ALA A 225 24.80 3.97 -3.45
C ALA A 225 23.55 3.06 -3.53
N ASN A 226 22.95 2.73 -2.39
CA ASN A 226 21.72 1.94 -2.32
C ASN A 226 20.56 2.72 -2.93
N ALA A 227 20.42 4.00 -2.60
CA ALA A 227 19.37 4.85 -3.15
C ALA A 227 19.40 4.94 -4.69
N ILE A 228 20.59 4.98 -5.30
CA ILE A 228 20.74 4.93 -6.76
C ILE A 228 20.27 3.59 -7.33
N ASP A 229 20.67 2.47 -6.72
CA ASP A 229 20.31 1.13 -7.19
C ASP A 229 18.81 0.84 -7.03
N GLU A 230 18.21 1.28 -5.92
CA GLU A 230 16.79 1.10 -5.61
C GLU A 230 15.90 1.99 -6.51
N ALA A 231 16.26 3.25 -6.74
CA ALA A 231 15.55 4.10 -7.71
C ALA A 231 15.68 3.59 -9.15
N ARG A 232 16.83 2.97 -9.50
CA ARG A 232 16.97 2.29 -10.78
C ARG A 232 16.10 1.03 -10.84
N ALA A 233 16.01 0.26 -9.75
CA ALA A 233 15.12 -0.89 -9.66
C ALA A 233 13.65 -0.49 -9.85
N ALA A 234 13.20 0.64 -9.31
CA ALA A 234 11.86 1.18 -9.58
C ALA A 234 11.62 1.40 -11.09
N ALA A 235 12.60 1.97 -11.80
CA ALA A 235 12.53 2.20 -13.25
C ALA A 235 12.62 0.91 -14.11
N GLU A 236 13.19 -0.16 -13.56
CA GLU A 236 13.39 -1.45 -14.24
C GLU A 236 12.27 -2.46 -13.93
N ALA A 237 11.63 -2.34 -12.76
CA ALA A 237 10.53 -3.20 -12.29
C ALA A 237 9.34 -3.19 -13.25
N ASN A 238 9.02 -2.03 -13.84
CA ASN A 238 8.06 -1.91 -14.93
C ASN A 238 8.56 -0.90 -15.99
N PRO A 239 9.19 -1.38 -17.09
CA PRO A 239 9.71 -0.49 -18.13
C PRO A 239 8.64 0.33 -18.86
N GLY A 240 7.36 -0.07 -18.78
CA GLY A 240 6.22 0.63 -19.36
C GLY A 240 5.53 1.60 -18.39
N HIS A 241 6.00 1.70 -17.15
CA HIS A 241 5.42 2.58 -16.14
C HIS A 241 5.50 4.05 -16.55
N GLU A 242 4.42 4.81 -16.38
CA GLU A 242 4.37 6.20 -16.82
C GLU A 242 5.36 7.09 -16.04
N GLN A 243 5.61 6.79 -14.76
CA GLN A 243 6.60 7.47 -13.91
C GLN A 243 8.03 6.94 -14.07
N ARG A 244 8.30 6.05 -15.04
CA ARG A 244 9.66 5.51 -15.25
C ARG A 244 10.73 6.59 -15.40
N ALA A 245 10.42 7.65 -16.13
CA ALA A 245 11.36 8.75 -16.34
C ALA A 245 11.64 9.53 -15.03
N TYR A 246 10.65 9.62 -14.14
CA TYR A 246 10.80 10.21 -12.80
C TYR A 246 11.70 9.35 -11.91
N PHE A 247 11.53 8.04 -11.88
CA PHE A 247 12.41 7.15 -11.11
C PHE A 247 13.88 7.22 -11.57
N LEU A 248 14.12 7.33 -12.89
CA LEU A 248 15.46 7.55 -13.44
C LEU A 248 16.02 8.94 -13.07
N ALA A 249 15.17 9.97 -12.96
CA ALA A 249 15.58 11.29 -12.51
C ALA A 249 15.97 11.29 -11.02
N GLU A 250 15.26 10.56 -10.16
CA GLU A 250 15.67 10.32 -8.76
C GLU A 250 17.02 9.63 -8.69
N ALA A 251 17.21 8.54 -9.44
CA ALA A 251 18.50 7.86 -9.50
C ALA A 251 19.64 8.79 -9.96
N ALA A 252 19.38 9.66 -10.96
CA ALA A 252 20.34 10.67 -11.39
C ALA A 252 20.63 11.69 -10.29
N ARG A 253 19.61 12.13 -9.54
CA ARG A 253 19.75 13.05 -8.40
C ARG A 253 20.59 12.42 -7.29
N TYR A 254 20.35 11.17 -6.93
CA TYR A 254 21.16 10.44 -5.96
C TYR A 254 22.62 10.32 -6.41
N ALA A 255 22.87 10.02 -7.68
CA ALA A 255 24.21 9.99 -8.23
C ALA A 255 24.89 11.37 -8.21
N ALA A 256 24.13 12.47 -8.37
CA ALA A 256 24.64 13.83 -8.20
C ALA A 256 25.10 14.08 -6.76
N LEU A 257 24.26 13.71 -5.77
CA LEU A 257 24.57 13.84 -4.34
C LEU A 257 25.79 13.00 -3.95
N ALA A 258 25.97 11.83 -4.57
CA ALA A 258 27.13 10.97 -4.38
C ALA A 258 28.41 11.48 -5.07
N ASN A 259 28.34 12.61 -5.80
CA ASN A 259 29.40 13.15 -6.65
C ASN A 259 29.84 12.19 -7.78
N ASP A 260 28.98 11.27 -8.21
CA ASP A 260 29.24 10.40 -9.37
C ASP A 260 28.77 11.08 -10.67
N GLU A 261 29.65 11.92 -11.22
CA GLU A 261 29.39 12.66 -12.45
C GLU A 261 29.29 11.74 -13.70
N ARG A 262 29.72 10.48 -13.62
CA ARG A 262 29.55 9.57 -14.74
C ARG A 262 28.15 8.95 -14.70
N GLN A 263 27.78 8.40 -13.56
CA GLN A 263 26.51 7.70 -13.38
C GLN A 263 25.32 8.64 -13.49
N ARG A 264 25.40 9.85 -12.90
CA ARG A 264 24.35 10.86 -13.03
C ARG A 264 24.10 11.26 -14.49
N ALA A 265 25.15 11.41 -15.30
CA ALA A 265 25.01 11.74 -16.72
C ALA A 265 24.33 10.61 -17.52
N GLN A 266 24.65 9.36 -17.20
CA GLN A 266 24.04 8.19 -17.84
C GLN A 266 22.55 8.08 -17.49
N LEU A 267 22.20 8.19 -16.21
CA LEU A 267 20.82 8.11 -15.74
C LEU A 267 19.98 9.29 -16.26
N ALA A 268 20.54 10.51 -16.26
CA ALA A 268 19.88 11.68 -16.84
C ALA A 268 19.57 11.49 -18.33
N ALA A 269 20.52 10.92 -19.11
CA ALA A 269 20.28 10.64 -20.52
C ALA A 269 19.17 9.60 -20.73
N GLN A 270 19.08 8.58 -19.86
CA GLN A 270 17.99 7.60 -19.91
C GLN A 270 16.64 8.21 -19.55
N ALA A 271 16.58 9.05 -18.51
CA ALA A 271 15.38 9.77 -18.10
C ALA A 271 14.87 10.67 -19.23
N LEU A 272 15.75 11.47 -19.83
CA LEU A 272 15.42 12.38 -20.93
C LEU A 272 15.08 11.66 -22.24
N ALA A 273 15.63 10.47 -22.47
CA ALA A 273 15.21 9.63 -23.59
C ALA A 273 13.78 9.08 -23.40
N ALA A 274 13.39 8.77 -22.16
CA ALA A 274 12.04 8.32 -21.83
C ALA A 274 11.03 9.48 -21.84
N ALA A 275 11.42 10.67 -21.37
CA ALA A 275 10.60 11.86 -21.35
C ALA A 275 11.43 13.13 -21.68
N PRO A 276 11.46 13.57 -22.96
CA PRO A 276 12.26 14.72 -23.38
C PRO A 276 11.87 16.05 -22.72
N ASP A 277 10.61 16.23 -22.33
CA ASP A 277 10.11 17.46 -21.69
C ASP A 277 10.21 17.42 -20.15
N LEU A 278 10.83 16.39 -19.56
CA LEU A 278 10.86 16.17 -18.09
C LEU A 278 11.48 17.34 -17.32
N VAL A 279 12.55 17.95 -17.83
CA VAL A 279 13.18 19.13 -17.21
C VAL A 279 12.20 20.31 -17.17
N ARG A 280 11.47 20.56 -18.26
CA ARG A 280 10.47 21.63 -18.30
C ARG A 280 9.33 21.35 -17.32
N GLY A 281 8.88 20.10 -17.23
CA GLY A 281 7.86 19.68 -16.27
C GLY A 281 8.29 19.93 -14.82
N HIS A 282 9.50 19.52 -14.44
CA HIS A 282 10.03 19.79 -13.10
C HIS A 282 10.23 21.27 -12.80
N LEU A 283 10.65 22.08 -13.78
CA LEU A 283 10.74 23.53 -13.62
C LEU A 283 9.37 24.16 -13.34
N ALA A 284 8.37 23.82 -14.15
CA ALA A 284 7.01 24.34 -13.99
C ALA A 284 6.41 23.95 -12.63
N GLY A 285 6.49 22.67 -12.27
CA GLY A 285 6.00 22.21 -10.96
C GLY A 285 6.76 22.85 -9.79
N ALA A 286 8.08 23.07 -9.91
CA ALA A 286 8.83 23.76 -8.87
C ALA A 286 8.43 25.23 -8.73
N ASP A 287 8.12 25.91 -9.84
CA ASP A 287 7.61 27.28 -9.83
C ASP A 287 6.24 27.37 -9.16
N ASP A 288 5.33 26.43 -9.45
CA ASP A 288 4.00 26.37 -8.82
C ASP A 288 4.13 26.16 -7.30
N ARG A 289 4.94 25.18 -6.88
CA ARG A 289 5.20 24.88 -5.45
C ARG A 289 5.87 26.05 -4.73
N LEU A 290 6.77 26.76 -5.41
CA LEU A 290 7.40 27.96 -4.86
C LEU A 290 6.39 29.10 -4.66
N ALA A 291 5.41 29.25 -5.57
CA ALA A 291 4.34 30.23 -5.43
C ALA A 291 3.36 29.89 -4.29
N GLU A 292 3.16 28.60 -4.02
CA GLU A 292 2.37 28.08 -2.90
C GLU A 292 3.12 28.16 -1.55
N GLY A 293 4.42 28.47 -1.57
CA GLY A 293 5.27 28.51 -0.37
C GLY A 293 5.75 27.13 0.08
N GLU A 294 5.53 26.09 -0.70
CA GLU A 294 5.96 24.71 -0.45
C GLU A 294 7.45 24.53 -0.82
N LEU A 295 8.32 25.17 -0.03
CA LEU A 295 9.75 25.28 -0.35
C LEU A 295 10.46 23.93 -0.51
N ASP A 296 10.09 22.92 0.27
CA ASP A 296 10.73 21.60 0.20
C ASP A 296 10.32 20.82 -1.05
N ALA A 297 9.03 20.87 -1.42
CA ALA A 297 8.55 20.29 -2.67
C ALA A 297 9.19 20.98 -3.89
N ALA A 298 9.27 22.32 -3.87
CA ALA A 298 9.91 23.10 -4.91
C ALA A 298 11.42 22.79 -5.03
N ALA A 299 12.12 22.67 -3.90
CA ALA A 299 13.53 22.31 -3.86
C ALA A 299 13.79 20.89 -4.40
N HIS A 300 12.92 19.94 -4.07
CA HIS A 300 13.00 18.59 -4.59
C HIS A 300 12.89 18.56 -6.12
N LEU A 301 11.87 19.20 -6.69
CA LEU A 301 11.70 19.31 -8.15
C LEU A 301 12.87 20.05 -8.83
N ALA A 302 13.37 21.13 -8.23
CA ALA A 302 14.53 21.85 -8.73
C ALA A 302 15.80 20.97 -8.73
N SER A 303 15.97 20.11 -7.72
CA SER A 303 17.11 19.20 -7.63
C SER A 303 17.08 18.10 -8.69
N LEU A 304 15.88 17.60 -9.05
CA LEU A 304 15.70 16.69 -10.18
C LEU A 304 16.06 17.39 -11.49
N ALA A 305 15.54 18.59 -11.72
CA ALA A 305 15.88 19.38 -12.91
C ALA A 305 17.39 19.65 -13.01
N LYS A 306 18.06 19.92 -11.88
CA LYS A 306 19.51 20.10 -11.79
C LYS A 306 20.29 18.83 -12.10
N ALA A 307 19.82 17.67 -11.66
CA ALA A 307 20.45 16.39 -11.98
C ALA A 307 20.33 16.06 -13.47
N LEU A 308 19.19 16.40 -14.10
CA LEU A 308 18.97 16.15 -15.52
C LEU A 308 19.70 17.14 -16.43
N ALA A 309 19.73 18.42 -16.06
CA ALA A 309 20.27 19.50 -16.88
C ALA A 309 21.12 20.48 -16.05
N PRO A 310 22.31 20.08 -15.58
CA PRO A 310 23.08 20.85 -14.59
C PRO A 310 23.59 22.21 -15.07
N ARG A 311 23.55 22.47 -16.38
CA ARG A 311 24.02 23.72 -17.02
C ARG A 311 22.89 24.53 -17.67
N ASP A 312 21.64 24.11 -17.49
CA ASP A 312 20.49 24.84 -18.02
C ASP A 312 20.27 26.15 -17.24
N LEU A 313 20.08 27.26 -17.97
CA LEU A 313 19.97 28.59 -17.36
C LEU A 313 18.69 28.77 -16.56
N SER A 314 17.58 28.15 -16.99
CA SER A 314 16.30 28.21 -16.26
C SER A 314 16.39 27.45 -14.95
N VAL A 315 17.06 26.29 -14.95
CA VAL A 315 17.34 25.53 -13.72
C VAL A 315 18.19 26.34 -12.74
N LEU A 316 19.26 26.99 -13.23
CA LEU A 316 20.12 27.83 -12.39
C LEU A 316 19.39 29.08 -11.86
N ASP A 317 18.45 29.65 -12.60
CA ASP A 317 17.61 30.75 -12.14
C ASP A 317 16.64 30.33 -11.03
N LEU A 318 15.94 29.21 -11.21
CA LEU A 318 15.03 28.65 -10.20
C LEU A 318 15.76 28.37 -8.88
N LEU A 319 16.94 27.76 -8.91
CA LEU A 319 17.73 27.50 -7.70
C LEU A 319 18.10 28.81 -6.96
N ARG A 320 18.49 29.86 -7.68
CA ARG A 320 18.76 31.17 -7.07
C ARG A 320 17.51 31.78 -6.42
N ARG A 321 16.34 31.61 -7.04
CA ARG A 321 15.06 32.09 -6.50
C ARG A 321 14.67 31.32 -5.24
N LEU A 322 14.89 30.00 -5.21
CA LEU A 322 14.67 29.16 -4.04
C LEU A 322 15.58 29.54 -2.87
N ASP A 323 16.87 29.76 -3.12
CA ASP A 323 17.81 30.20 -2.09
C ASP A 323 17.38 31.55 -1.49
N ALA A 324 16.97 32.49 -2.34
CA ALA A 324 16.46 33.78 -1.88
C ALA A 324 15.19 33.64 -1.03
N ALA A 325 14.24 32.81 -1.45
CA ALA A 325 12.99 32.56 -0.71
C ALA A 325 13.24 31.94 0.68
N ARG A 326 14.15 30.97 0.77
CA ARG A 326 14.56 30.35 2.06
C ARG A 326 15.16 31.38 3.01
N THR A 327 16.09 32.20 2.52
CA THR A 327 16.72 33.25 3.34
C THR A 327 15.75 34.35 3.79
N ALA A 328 14.68 34.60 3.01
CA ALA A 328 13.66 35.56 3.37
C ALA A 328 12.68 35.04 4.43
N GLY A 329 12.43 33.72 4.47
CA GLY A 329 11.59 33.08 5.49
C GLY A 329 12.26 32.89 6.86
N GLU A 330 13.59 32.93 6.91
CA GLU A 330 14.38 32.81 8.15
C GLU A 330 14.55 34.15 8.90
N ASN A 331 14.17 35.28 8.29
CA ASN A 331 14.28 36.64 8.86
C ASN A 331 12.92 37.21 9.28
#